data_AF-A0A3R9EXX8-F1
#
_entry.id   AF-A0A3R9EXX8-F1
#
_cell.length_a   1.000
_cell.length_b   1.000
_cell.length_c   1.000
_cell.angle_alpha   90.00
_cell.angle_beta   90.00
_cell.angle_gamma   90.00
#
_symmetry.space_group_name_H-M   'P 1'
#
loop_
_entity.id
_entity.type
_entity.pdbx_description
1 polymer ?
#
loop_
_entity_poly.entity_id
_entity_poly.type
_entity_poly.pdbx_seq_one_letter_code
_entity_poly.pdbx_strand_id
1 'polypeptide(L)'
;MLEAIDVHADALKRAALTAGPAAPVPNCPKWTVHDLVTHIASVHCAAIGLVLDRPLPPTPPPDWADVLGWWDGQRLALREALVRNPGSPWTGRLAHATAIHRLDAESALARPVPARLSPEFAPGAGELVCAVVLPGSAGCRGGDRLPAVRPARGECGT
;
A
#
# COMPACT_ATOMS: atom_id res chain seq x y z
N MET A 1 -15.45 2.10 9.94
CA MET A 1 -14.51 1.89 8.80
C MET A 1 -13.92 3.19 8.27
N LEU A 2 -14.71 4.20 7.91
CA LEU A 2 -14.16 5.47 7.42
C LEU A 2 -13.17 6.12 8.40
N GLU A 3 -13.53 6.22 9.68
CA GLU A 3 -12.63 6.74 10.73
C GLU A 3 -11.37 5.89 10.92
N ALA A 4 -11.45 4.58 10.70
CA ALA A 4 -10.30 3.69 10.83
C ALA A 4 -9.21 4.01 9.78
N ILE A 5 -9.60 4.49 8.59
CA ILE A 5 -8.64 4.97 7.58
C ILE A 5 -7.80 6.11 8.16
N ASP A 6 -8.43 7.09 8.80
CA ASP A 6 -7.70 8.23 9.40
C ASP A 6 -6.80 7.79 10.54
N VAL A 7 -7.32 7.00 11.48
CA VAL A 7 -6.56 6.53 12.64
C VAL A 7 -5.30 5.76 12.18
N HIS A 8 -5.45 4.87 11.21
CA HIS A 8 -4.32 4.11 10.69
C HIS A 8 -3.37 4.96 9.84
N ALA A 9 -3.87 5.88 9.02
CA ALA A 9 -3.04 6.78 8.23
C ALA A 9 -2.21 7.72 9.11
N ASP A 10 -2.80 8.26 10.18
CA ASP A 10 -2.08 9.08 11.16
C ASP A 10 -0.98 8.30 11.86
N ALA A 11 -1.26 7.05 12.27
CA ALA A 11 -0.26 6.19 12.88
C ALA A 11 0.86 5.81 11.90
N LEU A 12 0.50 5.47 10.66
CA LEU A 12 1.46 5.20 9.59
C LEU A 12 2.38 6.40 9.37
N LYS A 13 1.81 7.61 9.24
CA LYS A 13 2.59 8.83 9.00
C LYS A 13 3.54 9.13 10.15
N ARG A 14 3.09 8.99 11.41
CA ARG A 14 3.96 9.14 12.58
C ARG A 14 5.12 8.14 12.57
N ALA A 15 4.85 6.87 12.28
CA ALA A 15 5.88 5.85 12.21
C ALA A 15 6.88 6.14 11.07
N ALA A 16 6.39 6.51 9.89
CA ALA A 16 7.21 6.85 8.73
C ALA A 16 8.12 8.06 9.00
N LEU A 17 7.59 9.12 9.61
CA LEU A 17 8.39 10.30 10.00
C LEU A 17 9.45 9.97 11.05
N THR A 18 9.13 9.06 11.98
CA THR A 18 10.06 8.64 13.04
C THR A 18 11.18 7.75 12.51
N ALA A 19 10.86 6.80 11.62
CA ALA A 19 11.84 5.91 11.01
C ALA A 19 12.74 6.64 10.00
N GLY A 20 12.19 7.62 9.29
CA GLY A 20 12.88 8.37 8.24
C GLY A 20 12.83 7.67 6.88
N PRO A 21 12.98 8.43 5.77
CA PRO A 21 12.68 7.94 4.42
C PRO A 21 13.57 6.78 3.95
N ALA A 22 14.82 6.73 4.40
CA ALA A 22 15.79 5.71 3.99
C ALA A 22 15.74 4.42 4.84
N ALA A 23 14.92 4.39 5.91
CA ALA A 23 14.83 3.20 6.74
C ALA A 23 14.25 2.02 5.96
N PRO A 24 14.84 0.81 6.07
CA PRO A 24 14.27 -0.38 5.44
C PRO A 24 12.96 -0.76 6.11
N VAL A 25 12.05 -1.37 5.34
CA VAL A 25 10.77 -1.89 5.84
C VAL A 25 10.84 -3.43 5.91
N PRO A 26 11.03 -4.04 7.09
CA PRO A 26 11.22 -5.50 7.22
C PRO A 26 10.11 -6.35 6.58
N ASN A 27 8.85 -5.92 6.69
CA ASN A 27 7.71 -6.63 6.11
C ASN A 27 7.58 -6.46 4.59
N CYS A 28 8.28 -5.49 4.00
CA CYS A 28 8.31 -5.22 2.56
C CYS A 28 9.76 -5.30 2.07
N PRO A 29 10.30 -6.51 1.83
CA PRO A 29 11.70 -6.66 1.45
C PRO A 29 12.05 -5.78 0.24
N LYS A 30 13.21 -5.11 0.33
CA LYS A 30 13.76 -4.15 -0.64
C LYS A 30 13.11 -2.76 -0.63
N TRP A 31 12.05 -2.54 0.14
CA TRP A 31 11.44 -1.22 0.24
C TRP A 31 12.08 -0.40 1.35
N THR A 32 12.20 0.89 1.07
CA THR A 32 12.40 1.93 2.07
C THR A 32 11.06 2.49 2.55
N VAL A 33 11.06 3.23 3.65
CA VAL A 33 9.88 3.98 4.11
C VAL A 33 9.41 4.97 3.04
N HIS A 34 10.31 5.55 2.25
CA HIS A 34 9.95 6.40 1.12
C HIS A 34 9.11 5.65 0.08
N ASP A 35 9.50 4.41 -0.27
CA ASP A 35 8.74 3.56 -1.19
C ASP A 35 7.34 3.23 -0.63
N LEU A 36 7.27 2.90 0.67
CA LEU A 36 6.01 2.61 1.36
C LEU A 36 5.05 3.80 1.36
N VAL A 37 5.55 5.00 1.67
CA VAL A 37 4.74 6.23 1.68
C VAL A 37 4.28 6.58 0.26
N THR A 38 5.15 6.43 -0.73
CA THR A 38 4.81 6.62 -2.14
C THR A 38 3.69 5.66 -2.57
N HIS A 39 3.79 4.40 -2.17
CA HIS A 39 2.78 3.39 -2.45
C HIS A 39 1.42 3.73 -1.85
N ILE A 40 1.36 4.04 -0.54
CA ILE A 40 0.06 4.33 0.10
C ILE A 40 -0.57 5.63 -0.44
N ALA A 41 0.24 6.64 -0.76
CA ALA A 41 -0.25 7.87 -1.37
C ALA A 41 -0.85 7.60 -2.76
N SER A 42 -0.20 6.75 -3.55
CA SER A 42 -0.67 6.35 -4.88
C SER A 42 -1.93 5.47 -4.80
N VAL A 43 -2.03 4.61 -3.78
CA VAL A 43 -3.24 3.84 -3.45
C VAL A 43 -4.42 4.77 -3.15
N HIS A 44 -4.23 5.80 -2.32
CA HIS A 44 -5.29 6.78 -2.06
C HIS A 44 -5.71 7.50 -3.34
N CYS A 45 -4.76 7.87 -4.19
CA CYS A 45 -5.02 8.53 -5.47
C CYS A 45 -5.85 7.64 -6.41
N ALA A 46 -5.46 6.37 -6.59
CA ALA A 46 -6.21 5.42 -7.41
C ALA A 46 -7.61 5.15 -6.83
N ALA A 47 -7.73 5.07 -5.51
CA ALA A 47 -9.00 4.86 -4.85
C ALA A 47 -9.98 6.04 -5.05
N ILE A 48 -9.49 7.28 -5.07
CA ILE A 48 -10.32 8.43 -5.46
C ILE A 48 -10.86 8.24 -6.88
N GLY A 49 -10.01 7.81 -7.81
CA GLY A 49 -10.41 7.50 -9.19
C GLY A 49 -11.52 6.45 -9.26
N LEU A 50 -11.37 5.36 -8.50
CA LEU A 50 -12.35 4.27 -8.43
C LEU A 50 -13.66 4.67 -7.75
N VAL A 51 -13.61 5.51 -6.71
CA VAL A 51 -14.80 5.97 -5.98
C VAL A 51 -15.57 7.01 -6.78
N LEU A 52 -14.88 7.87 -7.52
CA LEU A 52 -15.48 8.97 -8.27
C LEU A 52 -15.69 8.67 -9.77
N ASP A 53 -15.33 7.45 -10.21
CA ASP A 53 -15.32 7.04 -11.61
C ASP A 53 -14.56 8.02 -12.52
N ARG A 54 -13.28 8.26 -12.18
CA ARG A 54 -12.38 9.20 -12.86
C ARG A 54 -11.18 8.50 -13.50
N PRO A 55 -10.53 9.13 -14.50
CA PRO A 55 -9.36 8.58 -15.17
C PRO A 55 -8.19 8.27 -14.22
N LEU A 56 -7.24 7.49 -14.73
CA LEU A 56 -6.05 7.02 -14.02
C LEU A 56 -5.27 8.14 -13.32
N PRO A 57 -4.64 7.83 -12.17
CA PRO A 57 -4.04 8.84 -11.31
C PRO A 57 -2.76 9.47 -11.89
N PRO A 58 -2.43 10.71 -11.45
CA PRO A 58 -1.16 11.35 -11.75
C PRO A 58 0.05 10.56 -11.22
N THR A 59 1.22 10.81 -11.82
CA THR A 59 2.49 10.26 -11.35
C THR A 59 2.85 10.83 -9.97
N PRO A 60 3.28 10.00 -9.00
CA PRO A 60 3.70 10.48 -7.69
C PRO A 60 4.96 11.37 -7.80
N PRO A 61 5.07 12.43 -6.97
CA PRO A 61 6.30 13.21 -6.90
C PRO A 61 7.45 12.36 -6.34
N PRO A 62 8.70 12.58 -6.80
CA PRO A 62 9.84 11.73 -6.43
C PRO A 62 10.49 12.12 -5.10
N ASP A 63 10.30 13.36 -4.63
CA ASP A 63 10.97 13.88 -3.44
C ASP A 63 10.16 13.63 -2.16
N TRP A 64 10.86 13.29 -1.07
CA TRP A 64 10.24 12.90 0.21
C TRP A 64 9.26 13.94 0.78
N ALA A 65 9.63 15.22 0.76
CA ALA A 65 8.77 16.27 1.28
C ALA A 65 7.50 16.44 0.42
N ASP A 66 7.67 16.35 -0.90
CA ASP A 66 6.58 16.50 -1.85
C ASP A 66 5.62 15.32 -1.79
N VAL A 67 6.11 14.08 -1.64
CA VAL A 67 5.25 12.90 -1.49
C VAL A 67 4.47 12.92 -0.17
N LEU A 68 5.06 13.46 0.91
CA LEU A 68 4.33 13.63 2.18
C LEU A 68 3.19 14.64 2.07
N GLY A 69 3.42 15.77 1.40
CA GLY A 69 2.39 16.79 1.15
C GLY A 69 1.32 16.29 0.17
N TRP A 70 1.75 15.58 -0.87
CA TRP A 70 0.83 14.94 -1.82
C TRP A 70 -0.05 13.90 -1.13
N TRP A 71 0.52 13.07 -0.24
CA TRP A 71 -0.23 12.08 0.53
C TRP A 71 -1.30 12.73 1.41
N ASP A 72 -1.01 13.85 2.08
CA ASP A 72 -2.03 14.59 2.86
C ASP A 72 -3.19 15.04 1.98
N GLY A 73 -2.88 15.59 0.80
CA GLY A 73 -3.89 15.97 -0.19
C GLY A 73 -4.73 14.78 -0.65
N GLN A 74 -4.10 13.65 -0.99
CA GLN A 74 -4.81 12.44 -1.39
C GLN A 74 -5.69 11.88 -0.26
N ARG A 75 -5.22 11.91 0.99
CA ARG A 75 -6.01 11.44 2.13
C ARG A 75 -7.24 12.31 2.34
N LEU A 76 -7.11 13.64 2.28
CA LEU A 76 -8.25 14.55 2.40
C LEU A 76 -9.25 14.32 1.27
N ALA A 77 -8.79 14.28 0.02
CA ALA A 77 -9.64 14.05 -1.14
C ALA A 77 -10.34 12.69 -1.10
N LEU A 78 -9.65 11.64 -0.64
CA LEU A 78 -10.24 10.31 -0.45
C LEU A 78 -11.33 10.33 0.61
N ARG A 79 -11.08 10.97 1.76
CA ARG A 79 -12.07 11.12 2.82
C ARG A 79 -13.33 11.79 2.29
N GLU A 80 -13.18 12.90 1.58
CA GLU A 80 -14.32 13.59 0.98
C GLU A 80 -15.06 12.73 -0.05
N ALA A 81 -14.33 12.00 -0.91
CA ALA A 81 -14.93 11.12 -1.89
C ALA A 81 -15.78 10.03 -1.23
N LEU A 82 -15.28 9.42 -0.15
CA LEU A 82 -16.01 8.38 0.60
C LEU A 82 -17.20 8.95 1.39
N VAL A 83 -17.09 10.16 1.94
CA VAL A 83 -18.22 10.85 2.59
C VAL A 83 -19.35 11.13 1.59
N ARG A 84 -19.01 11.57 0.37
CA ARG A 84 -20.00 11.81 -0.70
C ARG A 84 -20.59 10.53 -1.29
N ASN A 85 -19.93 9.38 -1.10
CA ASN A 85 -20.35 8.08 -1.64
C ASN A 85 -20.50 7.05 -0.51
N PRO A 86 -21.46 7.24 0.41
CA PRO A 86 -21.70 6.31 1.49
C PRO A 86 -22.09 4.94 0.93
N GLY A 87 -21.48 3.88 1.47
CA GLY A 87 -21.68 2.52 0.96
C GLY A 87 -20.71 2.09 -0.14
N SER A 88 -19.75 2.95 -0.52
CA SER A 88 -18.66 2.57 -1.42
C SER A 88 -18.00 1.26 -0.96
N PRO A 89 -17.89 0.24 -1.83
CA PRO A 89 -17.31 -1.06 -1.49
C PRO A 89 -15.80 -0.96 -1.16
N TRP A 90 -15.18 0.18 -1.46
CA TRP A 90 -13.78 0.45 -1.20
C TRP A 90 -13.48 0.83 0.25
N THR A 91 -14.47 1.33 1.00
CA THR A 91 -14.25 1.87 2.35
C THR A 91 -13.59 0.84 3.28
N GLY A 92 -14.12 -0.38 3.33
CA GLY A 92 -13.55 -1.45 4.16
C GLY A 92 -12.18 -1.92 3.67
N ARG A 93 -11.99 -1.99 2.35
CA ARG A 93 -10.72 -2.41 1.72
C ARG A 93 -9.60 -1.42 2.00
N LEU A 94 -9.90 -0.12 1.93
CA LEU A 94 -8.96 0.97 2.22
C LEU A 94 -8.62 1.04 3.70
N ALA A 95 -9.58 0.86 4.59
CA ALA A 95 -9.32 0.78 6.03
C ALA A 95 -8.34 -0.36 6.32
N HIS A 96 -8.56 -1.53 5.72
CA HIS A 96 -7.71 -2.70 5.88
C HIS A 96 -6.31 -2.51 5.27
N ALA A 97 -6.21 -2.03 4.04
CA ALA A 97 -4.92 -1.75 3.39
C ALA A 97 -4.10 -0.74 4.21
N THR A 98 -4.73 0.34 4.69
CA THR A 98 -4.06 1.34 5.54
C THR A 98 -3.62 0.74 6.87
N ALA A 99 -4.42 -0.14 7.46
CA ALA A 99 -4.08 -0.81 8.72
C ALA A 99 -2.86 -1.73 8.58
N ILE A 100 -2.75 -2.46 7.45
CA ILE A 100 -1.57 -3.28 7.12
C ILE A 100 -0.34 -2.40 6.90
N HIS A 101 -0.45 -1.37 6.06
CA HIS A 101 0.70 -0.51 5.76
C HIS A 101 1.15 0.34 6.95
N ARG A 102 0.26 0.58 7.92
CA ARG A 102 0.66 1.08 9.23
C ARG A 102 1.61 0.10 9.93
N LEU A 103 1.30 -1.20 9.95
CA LEU A 103 2.19 -2.19 10.55
C LEU A 103 3.53 -2.27 9.80
N ASP A 104 3.51 -2.12 8.47
CA ASP A 104 4.74 -2.05 7.69
C ASP A 104 5.60 -0.85 8.12
N ALA A 105 5.00 0.34 8.26
CA ALA A 105 5.70 1.51 8.75
C ALA A 105 6.20 1.36 10.21
N GLU A 106 5.39 0.77 11.09
CA GLU A 106 5.77 0.50 12.48
C GLU A 106 6.93 -0.51 12.57
N SER A 107 7.04 -1.45 11.62
CA SER A 107 8.14 -2.41 11.55
C SER A 107 9.49 -1.77 11.21
N ALA A 108 9.47 -0.59 10.57
CA ALA A 108 10.68 0.16 10.21
C ALA A 108 11.26 0.98 11.39
N LEU A 109 10.57 1.03 12.53
CA LEU A 109 11.05 1.73 13.73
C LEU A 109 12.24 1.00 14.35
N ALA A 110 13.24 1.75 14.82
CA ALA A 110 14.42 1.21 15.50
C ALA A 110 14.06 0.33 16.73
N ARG A 111 12.93 0.62 17.37
CA ARG A 111 12.31 -0.27 18.37
C ARG A 111 10.91 -0.65 17.87
N PRO A 112 10.76 -1.81 17.21
CA PRO A 112 9.48 -2.23 16.66
C PRO A 112 8.40 -2.33 17.72
N VAL A 113 7.21 -1.84 17.39
CA VAL A 113 6.02 -2.01 18.23
C VAL A 113 5.43 -3.40 17.93
N PRO A 114 5.00 -4.18 18.93
CA PRO A 114 4.34 -5.46 18.67
C PRO A 114 3.15 -5.27 17.72
N ALA A 115 3.17 -5.98 16.59
CA ALA A 115 2.11 -5.89 15.60
C ALA A 115 0.77 -6.33 16.21
N ARG A 116 -0.22 -5.43 16.18
CA ARG A 116 -1.58 -5.73 16.60
C ARG A 116 -2.56 -5.18 15.57
N LEU A 117 -3.38 -6.08 15.02
CA LEU A 117 -4.58 -5.76 14.27
C LEU A 117 -5.76 -6.40 14.99
N SER A 118 -6.86 -5.66 15.06
CA SER A 118 -8.11 -6.22 15.53
C SER A 118 -8.62 -7.28 14.53
N PRO A 119 -9.39 -8.30 14.97
CA PRO A 119 -9.83 -9.41 14.12
C PRO A 119 -10.63 -9.00 12.87
N GLU A 120 -11.29 -7.85 12.88
CA GLU A 120 -11.99 -7.28 11.72
C GLU A 120 -11.05 -6.94 10.53
N PHE A 121 -9.74 -6.99 10.73
CA PHE A 121 -8.71 -6.80 9.71
C PHE A 121 -7.95 -8.10 9.36
N ALA A 122 -8.60 -9.26 9.40
CA ALA A 122 -7.99 -10.53 8.97
C ALA A 122 -7.62 -10.53 7.46
N PRO A 123 -6.50 -11.18 7.04
CA PRO A 123 -5.99 -11.11 5.67
C PRO A 123 -7.03 -11.57 4.62
N GLY A 124 -7.21 -10.78 3.55
CA GLY A 124 -8.04 -11.14 2.39
C GLY A 124 -8.83 -10.00 1.75
N ALA A 125 -9.05 -8.88 2.46
CA ALA A 125 -9.87 -7.77 1.94
C ALA A 125 -9.08 -6.69 1.18
N GLY A 126 -7.80 -6.46 1.51
CA GLY A 126 -7.00 -5.34 0.99
C GLY A 126 -6.08 -5.64 -0.21
N GLU A 127 -5.88 -6.91 -0.56
CA GLU A 127 -4.93 -7.32 -1.61
C GLU A 127 -5.25 -6.70 -2.99
N LEU A 128 -6.53 -6.42 -3.24
CA LEU A 128 -7.03 -5.87 -4.51
C LEU A 128 -6.66 -4.39 -4.73
N VAL A 129 -6.41 -3.62 -3.67
CA VAL A 129 -6.03 -2.20 -3.80
C VAL A 129 -4.53 -2.06 -4.08
N CYS A 130 -3.69 -2.89 -3.45
CA CYS A 130 -2.23 -2.85 -3.62
C CYS A 130 -1.78 -3.35 -5.01
N ALA A 131 -2.50 -4.28 -5.63
CA ALA A 131 -2.16 -4.82 -6.96
C ALA A 131 -2.32 -3.81 -8.11
N VAL A 132 -3.12 -2.75 -7.92
CA VAL A 132 -3.50 -1.80 -8.99
C VAL A 132 -2.44 -0.72 -9.24
N VAL A 133 -1.46 -0.52 -8.34
CA VAL A 133 -0.62 0.69 -8.38
C VAL A 133 0.87 0.40 -8.12
N LEU A 134 1.54 -0.33 -9.01
CA LEU A 134 2.98 -0.14 -9.34
C LEU A 134 3.28 -0.80 -10.71
N PRO A 135 3.85 -0.10 -11.72
CA PRO A 135 4.63 -0.76 -12.75
C PRO A 135 5.95 -1.22 -12.09
N GLY A 136 6.04 -2.51 -11.71
CA GLY A 136 7.30 -3.10 -11.24
C GLY A 136 7.26 -3.91 -9.94
N SER A 137 6.10 -4.20 -9.35
CA SER A 137 5.95 -4.99 -8.11
C SER A 137 6.17 -6.51 -8.28
N ALA A 138 7.12 -6.92 -9.12
CA ALA A 138 7.65 -8.29 -9.11
C ALA A 138 8.59 -8.48 -7.92
N GLY A 139 8.06 -8.50 -6.69
CA GLY A 139 8.88 -8.60 -5.49
C GLY A 139 8.24 -9.32 -4.30
N CYS A 140 6.92 -9.27 -4.16
CA CYS A 140 6.23 -9.90 -3.05
C CYS A 140 5.64 -11.25 -3.50
N ARG A 141 6.50 -12.26 -3.68
CA ARG A 141 6.06 -13.66 -3.61
C ARG A 141 6.94 -14.37 -2.60
N GLY A 142 6.27 -14.97 -1.61
CA GLY A 142 6.87 -15.73 -0.53
C GLY A 142 7.88 -16.74 -1.06
N GLY A 143 8.95 -16.91 -0.30
CA GLY A 143 9.92 -17.96 -0.55
C GLY A 143 9.21 -19.32 -0.53
N ASP A 144 9.19 -19.96 -1.69
CA ASP A 144 9.60 -21.34 -1.86
C ASP A 144 9.92 -21.57 -3.34
N ARG A 145 11.16 -21.98 -3.60
CA ARG A 145 11.61 -22.41 -4.93
C ARG A 145 10.88 -23.70 -5.30
N LEU A 146 9.89 -23.63 -6.18
CA LEU A 146 9.54 -24.79 -7.00
C LEU A 146 10.70 -25.08 -7.97
N PRO A 147 11.18 -26.33 -8.09
CA PRO A 147 12.24 -26.66 -9.02
C PRO A 147 11.80 -26.43 -10.46
N ALA A 148 12.69 -25.85 -11.27
CA ALA A 148 12.46 -25.58 -12.68
C ALA A 148 12.18 -26.88 -13.45
N VAL A 149 10.98 -26.99 -14.02
CA VAL A 149 10.68 -27.96 -15.08
C VAL A 149 11.43 -27.53 -16.34
N ARG A 150 12.34 -28.38 -16.82
CA ARG A 150 13.03 -28.17 -18.10
C ARG A 150 12.03 -28.41 -19.24
N PRO A 151 11.91 -27.53 -20.25
CA PRO A 151 11.13 -27.83 -21.43
C PRO A 151 11.80 -28.97 -22.23
N ALA A 152 11.01 -29.96 -22.62
CA ALA A 152 11.41 -30.98 -23.57
C ALA A 152 11.80 -30.31 -24.90
N ARG A 153 12.95 -30.70 -25.45
CA ARG A 153 13.41 -30.23 -26.75
C ARG A 153 12.41 -30.71 -27.81
N GLY A 154 11.83 -29.77 -28.54
CA GLY A 154 11.16 -30.05 -29.80
C GLY A 154 12.22 -30.47 -30.82
N GLU A 155 12.06 -31.67 -31.38
CA GLU A 155 12.80 -32.11 -32.55
C GLU A 155 12.08 -31.55 -33.79
N CYS A 156 12.79 -30.74 -34.56
CA CYS A 156 12.40 -30.35 -35.91
C CYS A 156 12.93 -31.42 -36.86
N GLY A 157 12.03 -32.27 -37.37
CA GLY A 157 12.30 -33.18 -38.48
C GLY A 157 11.86 -32.53 -39.78
N THR A 158 12.78 -32.50 -40.74
CA THR A 158 12.63 -32.15 -42.16
C THR A 158 11.67 -33.06 -42.91
#